data_AF-A0A7K2YC77-F1
#
_entry.id   AF-A0A7K2YC77-F1
#
_cell.length_a   1.000
_cell.length_b   1.000
_cell.length_c   1.000
_cell.angle_alpha   90.00
_cell.angle_beta   90.00
_cell.angle_gamma   90.00
#
_symmetry.space_group_name_H-M   'P 1'
#
loop_
_entity.id
_entity.type
_entity.pdbx_description
1 polymer ?
#
loop_
_entity_poly.entity_id
_entity_poly.type
_entity_poly.pdbx_seq_one_letter_code
_entity_poly.pdbx_strand_id
1 'polypeptide(L)'
;GGPGAAVPLAWRVVVAAAPRTDGVLRIGSINRPDEVAEIEPASGAGALPDWAKPAVGGTTGAGGMDVLVHTDLPDCAGITAAVPLACSAALAETAFHAAGPEVGQRARIRLADPPLGAVALFGRPGHVTLIEDDAGDLDHILFDPDRQGLRFMLAVPRHDALDACPAGIDSVSVNALSAGALEARSLGPTGTTIAVVPGGALAAVRRAMIDTYTHAGHPAPRVLSAIAGSPCVRVA
;
A
#
# COMPACT_ATOMS: atom_id res chain seq x y z
N GLY A 1 13.75 8.13 -11.94
CA GLY A 1 13.60 8.49 -10.52
C GLY A 1 14.99 8.74 -10.01
N GLY A 2 15.21 8.67 -8.71
CA GLY A 2 16.53 8.30 -8.19
C GLY A 2 16.40 6.93 -7.52
N PRO A 3 17.52 6.32 -7.09
CA PRO A 3 17.47 5.06 -6.36
C PRO A 3 16.59 5.19 -5.12
N GLY A 4 15.67 4.25 -4.95
CA GLY A 4 14.74 4.17 -3.83
C GLY A 4 15.00 2.95 -2.96
N ALA A 5 14.34 2.91 -1.80
CA ALA A 5 14.30 1.72 -0.95
C ALA A 5 12.88 1.55 -0.42
N ALA A 6 12.38 0.32 -0.41
CA ALA A 6 11.03 0.02 0.06
C ALA A 6 10.99 -1.29 0.85
N VAL A 7 10.11 -1.30 1.86
CA VAL A 7 9.85 -2.44 2.73
C VAL A 7 8.33 -2.67 2.70
N PRO A 8 7.85 -3.90 2.45
CA PRO A 8 6.43 -4.20 2.60
C PRO A 8 6.04 -4.03 4.07
N LEU A 9 4.86 -3.45 4.34
CA LEU A 9 4.30 -3.35 5.69
C LEU A 9 3.22 -4.41 5.90
N ALA A 10 2.93 -4.75 7.15
CA ALA A 10 1.97 -5.80 7.47
C ALA A 10 0.48 -5.44 7.26
N TRP A 11 0.15 -4.21 6.81
CA TRP A 11 -1.19 -3.87 6.36
C TRP A 11 -1.51 -4.54 5.04
N ARG A 12 -2.73 -5.05 4.90
CA ARG A 12 -3.08 -5.93 3.80
C ARG A 12 -4.16 -5.33 2.92
N VAL A 13 -4.03 -5.66 1.63
CA VAL A 13 -5.14 -5.75 0.71
C VAL A 13 -5.41 -7.24 0.52
N VAL A 14 -6.62 -7.66 0.84
CA VAL A 14 -7.08 -9.04 0.69
C VAL A 14 -8.07 -9.07 -0.46
N VAL A 15 -7.83 -9.99 -1.39
CA VAL A 15 -8.71 -10.23 -2.53
C VAL A 15 -9.22 -11.65 -2.49
N ALA A 16 -10.53 -11.80 -2.37
CA ALA A 16 -11.22 -13.06 -2.64
C ALA A 16 -11.69 -13.04 -4.09
N ALA A 17 -11.43 -14.11 -4.84
CA ALA A 17 -11.76 -14.15 -6.26
C ALA A 17 -12.28 -15.52 -6.71
N ALA A 18 -13.18 -15.50 -7.69
CA ALA A 18 -13.72 -16.70 -8.32
C ALA A 18 -13.66 -16.55 -9.86
N PRO A 19 -13.20 -17.58 -10.59
CA PRO A 19 -13.06 -17.48 -12.04
C PRO A 19 -14.43 -17.46 -12.72
N ARG A 20 -14.52 -16.73 -13.83
CA ARG A 20 -15.63 -16.80 -14.78
C ARG A 20 -15.11 -17.31 -16.12
N THR A 21 -16.00 -17.45 -17.10
CA THR A 21 -15.65 -17.83 -18.49
C THR A 21 -16.24 -16.89 -19.54
N ASP A 22 -17.02 -15.89 -19.11
CA ASP A 22 -17.70 -14.92 -19.97
C ASP A 22 -16.87 -13.65 -20.22
N GLY A 23 -15.66 -13.58 -19.66
CA GLY A 23 -14.78 -12.43 -19.79
C GLY A 23 -15.19 -11.21 -18.94
N VAL A 24 -16.27 -11.31 -18.15
CA VAL A 24 -16.74 -10.21 -17.30
C VAL A 24 -15.88 -10.12 -16.04
N LEU A 25 -15.48 -8.91 -15.66
CA LEU A 25 -14.87 -8.61 -14.37
C LEU A 25 -15.89 -7.91 -13.48
N ARG A 26 -16.32 -8.56 -12.41
CA ARG A 26 -17.17 -7.95 -11.37
C ARG A 26 -16.34 -7.72 -10.13
N ILE A 27 -16.32 -6.49 -9.63
CA ILE A 27 -15.51 -6.10 -8.49
C ILE A 27 -16.34 -5.36 -7.43
N GLY A 28 -16.23 -5.80 -6.18
CA GLY A 28 -16.84 -5.16 -5.01
C GLY A 28 -15.83 -4.96 -3.89
N SER A 29 -16.17 -4.10 -2.93
CA SER A 29 -15.32 -3.82 -1.76
C SER A 29 -16.13 -3.91 -0.47
N ILE A 30 -15.59 -4.59 0.54
CA ILE A 30 -16.18 -4.62 1.89
C ILE A 30 -16.15 -3.21 2.51
N ASN A 31 -15.13 -2.41 2.19
CA ASN A 31 -14.97 -1.05 2.68
C ASN A 31 -15.94 -0.06 1.99
N ARG A 32 -16.51 -0.42 0.84
CA ARG A 32 -17.43 0.39 0.02
C ARG A 32 -18.55 -0.51 -0.58
N PRO A 33 -19.46 -1.05 0.24
CA PRO A 33 -20.41 -2.07 -0.21
C PRO A 33 -21.40 -1.60 -1.28
N ASP A 34 -21.66 -0.28 -1.32
CA ASP A 34 -22.60 0.32 -2.28
C ASP A 34 -21.95 0.64 -3.65
N GLU A 35 -20.63 0.49 -3.78
CA GLU A 35 -19.86 0.86 -4.97
C GLU A 35 -19.38 -0.39 -5.75
N VAL A 36 -20.31 -1.26 -6.15
CA VAL A 36 -19.97 -2.43 -7.00
C VAL A 36 -19.83 -2.01 -8.46
N ALA A 37 -18.79 -2.50 -9.13
CA ALA A 37 -18.57 -2.27 -10.56
C ALA A 37 -18.53 -3.58 -11.34
N GLU A 38 -19.06 -3.54 -12.55
CA GLU A 38 -19.04 -4.63 -13.50
C GLU A 38 -18.47 -4.12 -14.83
N ILE A 39 -17.51 -4.86 -15.38
CA ILE A 39 -16.76 -4.48 -16.57
C ILE A 39 -16.89 -5.62 -17.56
N GLU A 40 -17.58 -5.33 -18.65
CA GLU A 40 -17.74 -6.24 -19.76
C GLU A 40 -16.59 -6.08 -20.77
N PRO A 41 -16.14 -7.16 -21.42
CA PRO A 41 -15.03 -7.10 -22.37
C PRO A 41 -15.28 -6.16 -23.57
N ALA A 42 -16.54 -6.01 -23.99
CA ALA A 42 -16.92 -5.24 -25.18
C ALA A 42 -17.25 -3.76 -24.87
N SER A 43 -17.57 -3.44 -23.62
CA SER A 43 -18.22 -2.18 -23.25
C SER A 43 -17.22 -1.10 -22.82
N GLY A 44 -15.93 -1.45 -22.76
CA GLY A 44 -14.89 -0.62 -22.16
C GLY A 44 -15.08 -0.48 -20.64
N ALA A 45 -14.10 0.12 -19.96
CA ALA A 45 -14.31 0.51 -18.57
C ALA A 45 -15.43 1.56 -18.53
N GLY A 46 -16.63 1.19 -18.09
CA GLY A 46 -17.69 2.15 -17.76
C GLY A 46 -17.24 3.13 -16.65
N ALA A 47 -18.16 3.88 -16.06
CA ALA A 47 -17.83 4.75 -14.93
C ALA A 47 -17.37 3.91 -13.72
N LEU A 48 -16.07 3.63 -13.65
CA LEU A 48 -15.44 2.81 -12.62
C LEU A 48 -15.10 3.69 -11.41
N PRO A 49 -15.49 3.27 -10.19
CA PRO A 49 -15.04 3.95 -8.97
C PRO A 49 -13.52 4.05 -8.92
N ASP A 50 -13.01 5.18 -8.40
CA ASP A 50 -11.57 5.45 -8.38
C ASP A 50 -10.77 4.36 -7.65
N TRP A 51 -11.34 3.79 -6.59
CA TRP A 51 -10.70 2.73 -5.81
C TRP A 51 -10.52 1.43 -6.60
N ALA A 52 -11.36 1.16 -7.61
CA ALA A 52 -11.35 -0.08 -8.38
C ALA A 52 -10.40 -0.01 -9.59
N LYS A 53 -10.05 1.20 -10.06
CA LYS A 53 -9.13 1.42 -11.20
C LYS A 53 -7.82 0.63 -11.12
N PRO A 54 -7.13 0.53 -9.97
CA PRO A 54 -5.88 -0.23 -9.88
C PRO A 54 -6.07 -1.73 -10.12
N ALA A 55 -7.15 -2.33 -9.59
CA ALA A 55 -7.44 -3.75 -9.81
C ALA A 55 -7.64 -4.04 -11.30
N VAL A 56 -8.43 -3.19 -11.97
CA VAL A 56 -8.73 -3.31 -13.40
C VAL A 56 -7.49 -3.12 -14.25
N GLY A 57 -6.68 -2.10 -13.96
CA GLY A 57 -5.41 -1.85 -14.66
C GLY A 57 -4.39 -2.99 -14.49
N GLY A 58 -4.46 -3.75 -13.40
CA GLY A 58 -3.62 -4.95 -13.19
C GLY A 58 -4.07 -6.18 -13.99
N THR A 59 -5.30 -6.20 -14.52
CA THR A 59 -5.91 -7.35 -15.20
C THR A 59 -6.01 -7.17 -16.72
N THR A 60 -6.24 -8.27 -17.43
CA THR A 60 -6.45 -8.30 -18.88
C THR A 60 -7.88 -8.56 -19.31
N GLY A 61 -8.74 -8.99 -18.37
CA GLY A 61 -10.07 -9.52 -18.67
C GLY A 61 -10.03 -10.96 -19.20
N ALA A 62 -8.91 -11.67 -19.07
CA ALA A 62 -8.80 -13.05 -19.55
C ALA A 62 -9.78 -13.93 -18.78
N GLY A 63 -10.71 -14.60 -19.48
CA GLY A 63 -11.70 -15.51 -18.91
C GLY A 63 -12.78 -14.86 -18.02
N GLY A 64 -12.50 -13.72 -17.38
CA GLY A 64 -13.39 -13.04 -16.45
C GLY A 64 -13.21 -13.54 -15.01
N MET A 65 -13.67 -12.74 -14.04
CA MET A 65 -13.50 -13.01 -12.61
C MET A 65 -14.50 -12.21 -11.77
N ASP A 66 -15.01 -12.82 -10.71
CA ASP A 66 -15.64 -12.10 -9.60
C ASP A 66 -14.58 -11.80 -8.53
N VAL A 67 -14.54 -10.57 -8.03
CA VAL A 67 -13.54 -10.06 -7.09
C VAL A 67 -14.21 -9.34 -5.94
N LEU A 68 -13.86 -9.70 -4.71
CA LEU A 68 -14.22 -8.98 -3.49
C LEU A 68 -12.94 -8.52 -2.79
N VAL A 69 -12.85 -7.22 -2.55
CA VAL A 69 -11.68 -6.55 -1.97
C VAL A 69 -11.93 -6.15 -0.52
N HIS A 70 -10.92 -6.30 0.32
CA HIS A 70 -10.85 -5.71 1.65
C HIS A 70 -9.48 -5.08 1.88
N THR A 71 -9.47 -3.89 2.45
CA THR A 71 -8.24 -3.17 2.81
C THR A 71 -8.26 -2.79 4.29
N ASP A 72 -7.19 -3.16 5.01
CA ASP A 72 -7.00 -2.83 6.45
C ASP A 72 -6.51 -1.40 6.68
N LEU A 73 -6.11 -0.71 5.61
CA LEU A 73 -5.52 0.62 5.65
C LEU A 73 -6.57 1.69 5.30
N PRO A 74 -6.73 2.74 6.13
CA PRO A 74 -7.61 3.86 5.79
C PRO A 74 -7.11 4.61 4.55
N ASP A 75 -8.01 5.02 3.67
CA ASP A 75 -7.69 5.78 2.44
C ASP A 75 -6.90 7.07 2.75
N CYS A 76 -7.11 7.68 3.91
CA CYS A 76 -6.42 8.89 4.34
C CYS A 76 -4.99 8.67 4.85
N ALA A 77 -4.49 7.43 4.92
CA ALA A 77 -3.19 7.12 5.51
C ALA A 77 -1.98 7.54 4.67
N GLY A 78 -2.15 8.16 3.50
CA GLY A 78 -1.06 8.59 2.62
C GLY A 78 -0.22 7.44 2.03
N ILE A 79 -0.52 6.19 2.40
CA ILE A 79 -0.01 4.97 1.80
C ILE A 79 -1.11 4.44 0.87
N THR A 80 -0.77 4.24 -0.40
CA THR A 80 -1.75 3.79 -1.38
C THR A 80 -1.93 2.27 -1.37
N ALA A 81 -3.18 1.83 -1.31
CA ALA A 81 -3.57 0.43 -1.52
C ALA A 81 -3.57 0.04 -3.01
N ALA A 82 -3.39 1.00 -3.92
CA ALA A 82 -3.50 0.78 -5.37
C ALA A 82 -2.52 -0.28 -5.89
N VAL A 83 -1.25 -0.21 -5.47
CA VAL A 83 -0.22 -1.15 -5.93
C VAL A 83 -0.48 -2.58 -5.43
N PRO A 84 -0.69 -2.83 -4.12
CA PRO A 84 -1.07 -4.16 -3.65
C PRO A 84 -2.37 -4.68 -4.24
N LEU A 85 -3.36 -3.81 -4.49
CA LEU A 85 -4.62 -4.19 -5.12
C LEU A 85 -4.42 -4.66 -6.57
N ALA A 86 -3.68 -3.89 -7.37
CA ALA A 86 -3.35 -4.24 -8.74
C ALA A 86 -2.57 -5.57 -8.80
N CYS A 87 -1.58 -5.74 -7.91
CA CYS A 87 -0.80 -6.98 -7.79
C CYS A 87 -1.69 -8.18 -7.44
N SER A 88 -2.60 -8.01 -6.47
CA SER A 88 -3.49 -9.09 -6.01
C SER A 88 -4.48 -9.51 -7.09
N ALA A 89 -5.07 -8.55 -7.81
CA ALA A 89 -5.97 -8.82 -8.93
C ALA A 89 -5.25 -9.54 -10.08
N ALA A 90 -4.04 -9.08 -10.43
CA ALA A 90 -3.22 -9.70 -11.46
C ALA A 90 -2.79 -11.14 -11.09
N LEU A 91 -2.42 -11.37 -9.83
CA LEU A 91 -2.10 -12.71 -9.33
C LEU A 91 -3.33 -13.63 -9.40
N ALA A 92 -4.51 -13.14 -9.03
CA ALA A 92 -5.75 -13.92 -9.09
C ALA A 92 -6.13 -14.29 -10.53
N GLU A 93 -6.16 -13.33 -11.47
CA GLU A 93 -6.47 -13.59 -12.88
C GLU A 93 -5.47 -14.58 -13.48
N THR A 94 -4.18 -14.36 -13.27
CA THR A 94 -3.14 -15.24 -13.83
C THR A 94 -3.21 -16.65 -13.24
N ALA A 95 -3.56 -16.77 -11.95
CA ALA A 95 -3.76 -18.06 -11.31
C ALA A 95 -4.94 -18.86 -11.89
N PHE A 96 -5.97 -18.20 -12.40
CA PHE A 96 -7.12 -18.85 -13.03
C PHE A 96 -6.93 -19.11 -14.53
N HIS A 97 -6.36 -18.15 -15.26
CA HIS A 97 -6.47 -18.09 -16.72
C HIS A 97 -5.12 -18.14 -17.47
N ALA A 98 -4.01 -18.08 -16.75
CA ALA A 98 -2.67 -18.11 -17.33
C ALA A 98 -1.66 -18.77 -16.39
N ALA A 99 -2.06 -19.86 -15.72
CA ALA A 99 -1.23 -20.55 -14.73
C ALA A 99 0.14 -20.97 -15.34
N GLY A 100 1.22 -20.80 -14.57
CA GLY A 100 2.58 -21.12 -14.99
C GLY A 100 3.62 -20.49 -14.05
N PRO A 101 4.92 -20.83 -14.19
CA PRO A 101 5.97 -20.36 -13.28
C PRO A 101 6.18 -18.83 -13.31
N GLU A 102 5.77 -18.16 -14.38
CA GLU A 102 5.96 -16.72 -14.61
C GLU A 102 4.77 -15.85 -14.16
N VAL A 103 3.92 -16.34 -13.25
CA VAL A 103 2.71 -15.63 -12.80
C VAL A 103 3.03 -14.22 -12.28
N GLY A 104 4.01 -14.09 -11.37
CA GLY A 104 4.41 -12.80 -10.80
C GLY A 104 5.01 -11.86 -11.85
N GLN A 105 5.82 -12.37 -12.78
CA GLN A 105 6.46 -11.53 -13.79
C GLN A 105 5.43 -10.97 -14.78
N ARG A 106 4.44 -11.78 -15.16
CA ARG A 106 3.33 -11.34 -16.01
C ARG A 106 2.41 -10.36 -15.29
N ALA A 107 2.20 -10.52 -13.99
CA ALA A 107 1.48 -9.53 -13.17
C ALA A 107 2.21 -8.18 -13.14
N ARG A 108 3.55 -8.19 -13.04
CA ARG A 108 4.37 -6.98 -12.91
C ARG A 108 4.29 -6.02 -14.11
N ILE A 109 4.25 -6.56 -15.33
CA ILE A 109 4.30 -5.77 -16.58
C ILE A 109 3.14 -4.76 -16.68
N ARG A 110 2.04 -5.00 -15.98
CA ARG A 110 0.78 -4.23 -16.12
C ARG A 110 0.58 -3.18 -15.03
N LEU A 111 1.51 -3.08 -14.09
CA LEU A 111 1.36 -2.20 -12.94
C LEU A 111 1.68 -0.76 -13.33
N ALA A 112 0.82 0.17 -12.88
CA ALA A 112 1.01 1.61 -13.09
C ALA A 112 2.28 2.15 -12.40
N ASP A 113 2.75 1.46 -11.37
CA ASP A 113 4.03 1.70 -10.70
C ASP A 113 4.85 0.39 -10.71
N PRO A 114 5.61 0.13 -11.79
CA PRO A 114 6.40 -1.10 -11.90
C PRO A 114 7.43 -1.30 -10.77
N PRO A 115 8.14 -0.26 -10.29
CA PRO A 115 9.06 -0.41 -9.17
C PRO A 115 8.40 -0.85 -7.85
N LEU A 116 7.34 -0.15 -7.39
CA LEU A 116 6.63 -0.56 -6.18
C LEU A 116 5.88 -1.87 -6.38
N GLY A 117 5.42 -2.13 -7.59
CA GLY A 117 4.83 -3.40 -8.00
C GLY A 117 5.80 -4.57 -7.85
N ALA A 118 7.05 -4.38 -8.22
CA ALA A 118 8.10 -5.38 -8.03
C ALA A 118 8.33 -5.67 -6.54
N VAL A 119 8.36 -4.63 -5.69
CA VAL A 119 8.48 -4.81 -4.23
C VAL A 119 7.25 -5.52 -3.66
N ALA A 120 6.05 -5.17 -4.11
CA ALA A 120 4.82 -5.79 -3.67
C ALA A 120 4.74 -7.27 -4.07
N LEU A 121 5.27 -7.68 -5.23
CA LEU A 121 5.22 -9.07 -5.71
C LEU A 121 6.40 -9.93 -5.25
N PHE A 122 7.59 -9.34 -5.10
CA PHE A 122 8.85 -10.07 -4.93
C PHE A 122 9.67 -9.61 -3.72
N GLY A 123 9.17 -8.68 -2.91
CA GLY A 123 9.77 -8.30 -1.64
C GLY A 123 9.99 -9.53 -0.75
N ARG A 124 10.99 -9.47 0.12
CA ARG A 124 11.31 -10.55 1.06
C ARG A 124 11.03 -10.12 2.49
N PRO A 125 10.34 -10.94 3.30
CA PRO A 125 10.25 -10.70 4.73
C PRO A 125 11.64 -10.51 5.35
N GLY A 126 11.77 -9.55 6.26
CA GLY A 126 13.05 -9.23 6.91
C GLY A 126 14.11 -8.62 5.98
N HIS A 127 13.72 -8.07 4.83
CA HIS A 127 14.61 -7.36 3.92
C HIS A 127 14.01 -6.01 3.49
N VAL A 128 14.89 -5.08 3.14
CA VAL A 128 14.57 -3.90 2.35
C VAL A 128 14.94 -4.17 0.91
N THR A 129 14.07 -3.79 -0.01
CA THR A 129 14.30 -3.90 -1.43
C THR A 129 14.83 -2.57 -1.96
N LEU A 130 15.97 -2.58 -2.62
CA LEU A 130 16.48 -1.43 -3.34
C LEU A 130 15.77 -1.35 -4.69
N ILE A 131 15.36 -0.14 -5.03
CA ILE A 131 14.67 0.19 -6.27
C ILE A 131 15.65 0.96 -7.14
N GLU A 132 16.14 0.32 -8.19
CA GLU A 132 16.90 1.01 -9.24
C GLU A 132 15.96 1.57 -10.33
N ASP A 133 16.43 2.56 -11.08
CA ASP A 133 15.61 3.33 -12.03
C ASP A 133 15.11 2.51 -13.22
N ASP A 134 15.84 1.47 -13.60
CA ASP A 134 15.36 0.44 -14.51
C ASP A 134 14.84 -0.71 -13.66
N ALA A 135 13.61 -1.15 -13.89
CA ALA A 135 12.92 -2.20 -13.14
C ALA A 135 13.58 -3.60 -13.32
N GLY A 136 14.90 -3.72 -13.24
CA GLY A 136 15.68 -4.95 -13.35
C GLY A 136 15.56 -5.84 -12.11
N ASP A 137 16.68 -6.53 -11.81
CA ASP A 137 16.80 -7.37 -10.63
C ASP A 137 16.62 -6.55 -9.34
N LEU A 138 15.90 -7.13 -8.39
CA LEU A 138 15.70 -6.53 -7.09
C LEU A 138 16.87 -6.92 -6.17
N ASP A 139 17.61 -5.92 -5.71
CA ASP A 139 18.57 -6.15 -4.63
C ASP A 139 17.86 -6.11 -3.27
N HIS A 140 18.20 -7.06 -2.41
CA HIS A 140 17.60 -7.23 -1.10
C HIS A 140 18.67 -7.14 -0.03
N ILE A 141 18.59 -6.11 0.80
CA ILE A 141 19.46 -5.95 1.96
C ILE A 141 18.73 -6.48 3.20
N LEU A 142 19.43 -7.26 4.03
CA LEU A 142 18.91 -7.74 5.30
C LEU A 142 18.45 -6.53 6.15
N PHE A 143 17.17 -6.50 6.48
CA PHE A 143 16.57 -5.47 7.31
C PHE A 143 15.35 -6.05 8.02
N ASP A 144 15.60 -6.55 9.23
CA ASP A 144 14.58 -7.11 10.11
C ASP A 144 14.33 -6.15 11.28
N PRO A 145 13.44 -5.16 11.09
CA PRO A 145 13.16 -4.15 12.11
C PRO A 145 12.61 -4.81 13.38
N ASP A 146 11.84 -5.89 13.27
CA ASP A 146 11.24 -6.55 14.43
C ASP A 146 12.30 -7.19 15.33
N ARG A 147 13.27 -7.91 14.75
CA ARG A 147 14.41 -8.46 15.51
C ARG A 147 15.30 -7.39 16.13
N GLN A 148 15.33 -6.19 15.54
CA GLN A 148 16.04 -5.04 16.07
C GLN A 148 15.21 -4.24 17.09
N GLY A 149 13.98 -4.66 17.40
CA GLY A 149 13.09 -3.95 18.30
C GLY A 149 12.59 -2.61 17.76
N LEU A 150 12.58 -2.45 16.43
CA LEU A 150 12.07 -1.28 15.71
C LEU A 150 10.60 -1.47 15.31
N ARG A 151 9.89 -0.36 15.16
CA ARG A 151 8.52 -0.30 14.64
C ARG A 151 8.38 0.84 13.66
N PHE A 152 7.49 0.69 12.71
CA PHE A 152 7.02 1.81 11.90
C PHE A 152 5.87 2.48 12.62
N MET A 153 5.90 3.81 12.70
CA MET A 153 4.81 4.62 13.23
C MET A 153 4.36 5.64 12.21
N LEU A 154 3.05 5.78 12.05
CA LEU A 154 2.44 6.74 11.15
C LEU A 154 1.58 7.72 11.93
N ALA A 155 1.76 9.00 11.70
CA ALA A 155 0.81 10.04 12.08
C ALA A 155 -0.05 10.38 10.87
N VAL A 156 -1.29 9.91 10.87
CA VAL A 156 -2.26 10.13 9.78
C VAL A 156 -3.19 11.28 10.17
N PRO A 157 -3.20 12.39 9.41
CA PRO A 157 -4.13 13.50 9.64
C PRO A 157 -5.60 13.04 9.64
N ARG A 158 -6.43 13.73 10.44
CA ARG A 158 -7.88 13.59 10.38
C ARG A 158 -8.43 14.72 9.52
N HIS A 159 -8.65 14.47 8.23
CA HIS A 159 -9.34 15.40 7.34
C HIS A 159 -10.15 14.66 6.28
N ASP A 160 -11.16 15.33 5.76
CA ASP A 160 -12.12 14.76 4.81
C ASP A 160 -11.64 14.83 3.35
N ALA A 161 -10.61 15.63 3.04
CA ALA A 161 -10.12 15.85 1.67
C ALA A 161 -8.68 15.37 1.49
N LEU A 162 -8.42 14.46 0.55
CA LEU A 162 -7.11 13.82 0.28
C LEU A 162 -6.00 14.80 -0.17
N ASP A 163 -6.33 16.05 -0.49
CA ASP A 163 -5.47 16.92 -1.31
C ASP A 163 -4.76 18.06 -0.57
N ALA A 164 -4.91 18.19 0.75
CA ALA A 164 -4.26 19.28 1.48
C ALA A 164 -3.59 18.81 2.78
N CYS A 165 -2.25 18.82 2.77
CA CYS A 165 -1.45 18.76 3.99
C CYS A 165 -1.89 19.91 4.94
N PRO A 166 -2.28 19.61 6.18
CA PRO A 166 -2.60 20.65 7.17
C PRO A 166 -1.41 21.61 7.33
N ALA A 167 -1.65 22.91 7.22
CA ALA A 167 -0.56 23.88 7.40
C ALA A 167 0.04 23.78 8.81
N GLY A 168 1.37 23.89 8.93
CA GLY A 168 2.06 23.94 10.23
C GLY A 168 2.39 22.58 10.87
N ILE A 169 2.18 21.46 10.16
CA ILE A 169 2.63 20.13 10.62
C ILE A 169 3.99 19.71 10.04
N ASP A 170 4.70 20.62 9.38
CA ASP A 170 6.02 20.35 8.78
C ASP A 170 7.07 19.90 9.81
N SER A 171 6.83 20.23 11.09
CA SER A 171 7.71 19.88 12.22
C SER A 171 7.45 18.49 12.82
N VAL A 172 6.43 17.73 12.37
CA VAL A 172 6.09 16.42 12.97
C VAL A 172 7.27 15.46 12.89
N SER A 173 7.96 15.40 11.74
CA SER A 173 9.16 14.57 11.56
C SER A 173 10.31 15.01 12.47
N VAL A 174 10.56 16.32 12.57
CA VAL A 174 11.61 16.89 13.43
C VAL A 174 11.35 16.58 14.91
N ASN A 175 10.09 16.71 15.35
CA ASN A 175 9.70 16.43 16.73
C ASN A 175 9.72 14.92 17.02
N ALA A 176 9.36 14.07 16.06
CA ALA A 176 9.51 12.62 16.18
C ALA A 176 10.98 12.21 16.35
N LEU A 177 11.89 12.77 15.55
CA LEU A 177 13.34 12.55 15.68
C LEU A 177 13.85 13.00 17.05
N SER A 178 13.47 14.19 17.50
CA SER A 178 13.84 14.73 18.82
C SER A 178 13.32 13.87 19.98
N ALA A 179 12.21 13.16 19.78
CA ALA A 179 11.62 12.24 20.75
C ALA A 179 12.19 10.81 20.70
N GLY A 180 13.17 10.55 19.82
CA GLY A 180 13.90 9.27 19.75
C GLY A 180 13.56 8.38 18.56
N ALA A 181 12.86 8.89 17.53
CA ALA A 181 12.79 8.18 16.24
C ALA A 181 14.18 8.16 15.57
N LEU A 182 14.49 7.07 14.86
CA LEU A 182 15.74 6.95 14.08
C LEU A 182 15.63 7.66 12.73
N GLU A 183 14.44 7.66 12.15
CA GLU A 183 14.10 8.31 10.90
C GLU A 183 12.66 8.81 10.99
N ALA A 184 12.36 9.94 10.36
CA ALA A 184 10.99 10.38 10.15
C ALA A 184 10.88 11.29 8.92
N ARG A 185 9.82 11.11 8.12
CA ARG A 185 9.55 11.91 6.91
C ARG A 185 8.06 11.95 6.56
N SER A 186 7.68 12.97 5.78
CA SER A 186 6.33 13.06 5.21
C SER A 186 6.11 12.05 4.07
N LEU A 187 4.90 11.50 3.99
CA LEU A 187 4.42 10.59 2.95
C LEU A 187 3.41 11.30 2.05
N GLY A 188 3.88 11.68 0.86
CA GLY A 188 3.05 12.28 -0.17
C GLY A 188 2.41 13.62 0.25
N PRO A 189 1.41 14.10 -0.50
CA PRO A 189 0.78 15.40 -0.27
C PRO A 189 -0.22 15.41 0.90
N THR A 190 -0.58 14.24 1.43
CA THR A 190 -1.63 14.10 2.46
C THR A 190 -1.23 14.62 3.84
N GLY A 191 0.06 14.89 4.07
CA GLY A 191 0.56 15.28 5.40
C GLY A 191 0.68 14.12 6.39
N THR A 192 0.60 12.87 5.93
CA THR A 192 0.97 11.71 6.75
C THR A 192 2.47 11.73 7.02
N THR A 193 2.90 11.52 8.26
CA THR A 193 4.32 11.32 8.58
C THR A 193 4.57 9.86 8.94
N ILE A 194 5.62 9.26 8.39
CA ILE A 194 6.15 7.95 8.81
C ILE A 194 7.42 8.14 9.63
N ALA A 195 7.64 7.27 10.62
CA ALA A 195 8.87 7.21 11.39
C ALA A 195 9.27 5.76 11.70
N VAL A 196 10.59 5.52 11.80
CA VAL A 196 11.16 4.28 12.33
C VAL A 196 11.56 4.50 13.78
N VAL A 197 10.95 3.76 14.70
CA VAL A 197 10.99 4.05 16.13
C VAL A 197 11.46 2.83 16.92
N PRO A 198 12.50 2.97 17.78
CA PRO A 198 12.88 1.93 18.73
C PRO A 198 11.76 1.67 19.74
N GLY A 199 11.61 0.41 20.18
CA GLY A 199 10.55 -0.02 21.09
C GLY A 199 10.47 0.80 22.38
N GLY A 200 11.61 1.20 22.94
CA GLY A 200 11.68 2.05 24.14
C GLY A 200 11.23 3.50 23.94
N ALA A 201 11.17 3.98 22.69
CA ALA A 201 10.81 5.36 22.35
C ALA A 201 9.37 5.52 21.83
N LEU A 202 8.61 4.42 21.66
CA LEU A 202 7.28 4.44 21.05
C LEU A 202 6.31 5.42 21.70
N ALA A 203 6.28 5.46 23.04
CA ALA A 203 5.38 6.35 23.78
C ALA A 203 5.77 7.83 23.63
N ALA A 204 7.07 8.13 23.68
CA ALA A 204 7.59 9.49 23.53
C ALA A 204 7.34 10.02 22.11
N VAL A 205 7.63 9.22 21.08
CA VAL A 205 7.39 9.60 19.68
C VAL A 205 5.91 9.75 19.39
N ARG A 206 5.05 8.83 19.88
CA ARG A 206 3.58 8.97 19.74
C ARG A 206 3.09 10.30 20.29
N ARG A 207 3.54 10.65 21.49
CA ARG A 207 3.17 11.89 22.14
C ARG A 207 3.66 13.10 21.35
N ALA A 208 4.93 13.11 20.92
CA ALA A 208 5.48 14.20 20.14
C ALA A 208 4.69 14.45 18.83
N MET A 209 4.30 13.38 18.13
CA MET A 209 3.46 13.48 16.94
C MET A 209 2.09 14.11 17.28
N ILE A 210 1.40 13.64 18.33
CA ILE A 210 0.10 14.19 18.74
C ILE A 210 0.21 15.65 19.20
N ASP A 211 1.22 15.96 20.01
CA ASP A 211 1.46 17.29 20.56
C ASP A 211 1.75 18.28 19.42
N THR A 212 2.43 17.85 18.35
CA THR A 212 2.69 18.73 17.19
C THR A 212 1.40 19.19 16.52
N TYR A 213 0.46 18.28 16.25
CA TYR A 213 -0.84 18.66 15.68
C TYR A 213 -1.64 19.54 16.64
N THR A 214 -1.65 19.18 17.92
CA THR A 214 -2.41 19.90 18.94
C THR A 214 -1.90 21.34 19.11
N HIS A 215 -0.58 21.55 19.15
CA HIS A 215 0.02 22.89 19.22
C HIS A 215 -0.23 23.71 17.93
N ALA A 216 -0.31 23.04 16.78
CA ALA A 216 -0.68 23.68 15.52
C ALA A 216 -2.19 23.96 15.39
N GLY A 217 -3.00 23.61 16.40
CA GLY A 217 -4.45 23.84 16.40
C GLY A 217 -5.25 22.83 15.58
N HIS A 218 -4.64 21.72 15.17
CA HIS A 218 -5.29 20.65 14.40
C HIS A 218 -5.82 19.53 15.31
N PRO A 219 -6.85 18.78 14.87
CA PRO A 219 -7.25 17.55 15.53
C PRO A 219 -6.07 16.57 15.65
N ALA A 220 -6.02 15.85 16.77
CA ALA A 220 -4.99 14.83 16.98
C ALA A 220 -5.01 13.77 15.86
N PRO A 221 -3.84 13.42 15.28
CA PRO A 221 -3.75 12.47 14.20
C PRO A 221 -4.12 11.07 14.68
N ARG A 222 -4.48 10.19 13.74
CA ARG A 222 -4.53 8.76 14.02
C ARG A 222 -3.09 8.25 13.99
N VAL A 223 -2.59 7.80 15.15
CA VAL A 223 -1.25 7.24 15.23
C VAL A 223 -1.31 5.72 15.10
N LEU A 224 -0.90 5.23 13.93
CA LEU A 224 -0.87 3.81 13.58
C LEU A 224 0.53 3.24 13.78
N SER A 225 0.62 1.95 14.10
CA SER A 225 1.89 1.23 14.15
C SER A 225 1.87 0.05 13.20
N ALA A 226 2.98 -0.20 12.51
CA ALA A 226 3.16 -1.35 11.66
C ALA A 226 4.49 -2.06 11.94
N ILE A 227 4.52 -3.32 11.55
CA ILE A 227 5.71 -4.15 11.44
C ILE A 227 6.01 -4.40 9.96
N ALA A 228 7.21 -4.93 9.68
CA ALA A 228 7.53 -5.38 8.34
C ALA A 228 6.60 -6.53 7.92
N GLY A 229 6.18 -6.49 6.66
CA GLY A 229 5.21 -7.39 6.07
C GLY A 229 5.84 -8.44 5.15
N SER A 230 4.98 -9.04 4.34
CA SER A 230 5.31 -10.02 3.31
C SER A 230 4.80 -9.51 1.96
N PRO A 231 5.36 -9.98 0.83
CA PRO A 231 4.83 -9.66 -0.49
C PRO A 231 3.42 -10.21 -0.67
N CYS A 232 2.76 -9.78 -1.76
CA CYS A 232 1.51 -10.31 -2.25
C CYS A 232 1.70 -11.79 -2.58
N VAL A 233 0.87 -12.64 -1.98
CA VAL A 233 0.89 -14.08 -2.21
C VAL A 233 -0.52 -14.60 -2.36
N ARG A 234 -0.68 -15.67 -3.13
CA ARG A 234 -1.92 -16.45 -3.12
C ARG A 234 -1.96 -17.28 -1.83
N VAL A 235 -3.05 -17.14 -1.08
CA VAL A 235 -3.36 -17.97 0.08
C VAL A 235 -4.39 -19.01 -0.35
N ALA A 236 -4.13 -20.28 -0.03
CA ALA A 236 -5.00 -21.41 -0.34
C ALA A 236 -5.95 -21.72 0.82
#